data_AF-A0AAV3YNM4-F1
#
_entry.id   AF-A0AAV3YNM4-F1
#
_cell.length_a   1.000
_cell.length_b   1.000
_cell.length_c   1.000
_cell.angle_alpha   90.00
_cell.angle_beta   90.00
_cell.angle_gamma   90.00
#
_symmetry.space_group_name_H-M   'P 1'
#
loop_
_entity.id
_entity.type
_entity.pdbx_description
1 polymer ?
#
loop_
_entity_poly.entity_id
_entity_poly.type
_entity_poly.pdbx_seq_one_letter_code
_entity_poly.pdbx_strand_id
1 'polypeptide(L)'
;MKTSPYYPKESAQLLNSFRDLQLPYPGWIRNDELKMSFKTTAEKHGNFLYSLWGARAYKNDHPDEDIVEDVKKQINEVLEKQGNGMEFTVNWNLFILMGHKPMK
;
A
#
# COMPACT_ATOMS: atom_id res chain seq x y z
N MET A 1 -13.51 3.38 -10.73
CA MET A 1 -12.52 2.35 -10.34
C MET A 1 -13.24 1.23 -9.59
N LYS A 2 -13.09 -0.03 -10.01
CA LYS A 2 -13.70 -1.18 -9.32
C LYS A 2 -12.79 -1.54 -8.14
N THR A 3 -13.24 -1.32 -6.90
CA THR A 3 -12.48 -1.72 -5.72
C THR A 3 -12.56 -3.24 -5.54
N SER A 4 -11.52 -3.84 -4.97
CA SER A 4 -11.58 -5.23 -4.51
C SER A 4 -12.77 -5.39 -3.55
N PRO A 5 -13.49 -6.54 -3.55
CA PRO A 5 -14.64 -6.76 -2.66
C PRO A 5 -14.28 -6.66 -1.18
N TYR A 6 -13.00 -6.85 -0.85
CA TYR A 6 -12.49 -6.82 0.51
C TYR A 6 -12.15 -5.42 1.03
N TYR A 7 -12.17 -4.38 0.19
CA TYR A 7 -11.92 -3.00 0.63
C TYR A 7 -13.24 -2.24 0.87
N PRO A 8 -13.34 -1.44 1.94
CA PRO A 8 -14.49 -0.58 2.17
C PRO A 8 -14.67 0.40 1.01
N LYS A 9 -15.90 0.71 0.65
CA LYS A 9 -16.21 1.64 -0.44
C LYS A 9 -15.63 3.04 -0.17
N GLU A 10 -15.55 3.41 1.10
CA GLU A 10 -14.97 4.65 1.61
C GLU A 10 -13.48 4.78 1.27
N SER A 11 -12.77 3.65 1.10
CA SER A 11 -11.37 3.63 0.67
C SER A 11 -11.18 3.86 -0.82
N ALA A 12 -12.25 3.94 -1.62
CA ALA A 12 -12.13 4.11 -3.08
C ALA A 12 -11.39 5.39 -3.46
N GLN A 13 -11.62 6.50 -2.75
CA GLN A 13 -10.89 7.74 -3.02
C GLN A 13 -9.41 7.63 -2.64
N LEU A 14 -9.09 6.98 -1.51
CA LEU A 14 -7.72 6.70 -1.10
C LEU A 14 -6.99 5.82 -2.10
N LEU A 15 -7.64 4.76 -2.59
CA LEU A 15 -7.10 3.86 -3.62
C LEU A 15 -6.91 4.57 -4.96
N ASN A 16 -7.68 5.63 -5.24
CA ASN A 16 -7.46 6.52 -6.39
C ASN A 16 -6.53 7.70 -6.04
N SER A 17 -5.79 7.62 -4.93
CA SER A 17 -4.85 8.64 -4.46
C SER A 17 -5.44 10.05 -4.36
N PHE A 18 -6.75 10.15 -4.11
CA PHE A 18 -7.51 11.41 -4.11
C PHE A 18 -7.25 12.30 -5.33
N ARG A 19 -7.02 11.72 -6.52
CA ARG A 19 -6.70 12.48 -7.74
C ARG A 19 -7.78 13.49 -8.12
N ASP A 20 -9.03 13.17 -7.85
CA ASP A 20 -10.18 14.03 -8.19
C ASP A 20 -10.53 15.02 -7.07
N LEU A 21 -9.80 15.02 -5.95
CA LEU A 21 -10.05 15.91 -4.82
C LEU A 21 -9.41 17.28 -5.08
N GLN A 22 -10.21 18.34 -4.98
CA GLN A 22 -9.73 19.71 -4.95
C GLN A 22 -9.90 20.28 -3.54
N LEU A 23 -8.82 20.84 -2.97
CA LEU A 23 -8.90 21.47 -1.67
C LEU A 23 -9.52 22.87 -1.79
N PRO A 24 -10.37 23.29 -0.85
CA PRO A 24 -11.01 24.62 -0.86
C PRO A 24 -10.07 25.72 -0.34
N TYR A 25 -8.76 25.60 -0.56
CA TYR A 25 -7.73 26.55 -0.12
C TYR A 25 -7.08 27.20 -1.34
N PRO A 26 -7.12 28.54 -1.49
CA PRO A 26 -6.45 29.22 -2.59
C PRO A 26 -4.97 28.85 -2.67
N GLY A 27 -4.49 28.56 -3.87
CA GLY A 27 -3.08 28.19 -4.11
C GLY A 27 -2.66 26.83 -3.52
N TRP A 28 -3.61 25.93 -3.22
CA TRP A 28 -3.27 24.57 -2.82
C TRP A 28 -2.45 23.86 -3.91
N ILE A 29 -1.60 22.94 -3.48
CA ILE A 29 -0.71 22.17 -4.35
C ILE A 29 -0.83 20.68 -4.08
N ARG A 30 -0.53 19.89 -5.11
CA ARG A 30 -0.35 18.44 -5.05
C ARG A 30 1.10 18.11 -5.36
N ASN A 31 1.71 17.25 -4.55
CA ASN A 31 3.03 16.67 -4.84
C ASN A 31 2.90 15.14 -4.91
N ASP A 32 3.15 14.56 -6.09
CA ASP A 32 3.14 13.12 -6.38
C ASP A 32 4.54 12.53 -6.60
N GLU A 33 5.59 13.33 -6.46
CA GLU A 33 6.98 12.91 -6.75
C GLU A 33 7.64 12.20 -5.57
N LEU A 34 6.98 12.17 -4.42
CA LEU A 34 7.51 11.57 -3.21
C LEU A 34 7.48 10.04 -3.31
N LYS A 35 8.63 9.44 -3.01
CA LYS A 35 8.80 7.99 -2.93
C LYS A 35 9.33 7.64 -1.56
N MET A 36 8.77 6.58 -1.00
CA MET A 36 9.19 6.04 0.28
C MET A 36 9.76 4.64 0.03
N SER A 37 11.02 4.46 0.39
CA SER A 37 11.78 3.24 0.12
C SER A 37 12.22 2.60 1.42
N PHE A 38 11.98 1.30 1.56
CA PHE A 38 12.45 0.54 2.71
C PHE A 38 13.12 -0.75 2.27
N LYS A 39 14.24 -1.07 2.91
CA LYS A 39 14.80 -2.41 2.87
C LYS A 39 14.01 -3.30 3.82
N THR A 40 13.65 -4.48 3.35
CA THR A 40 12.83 -5.45 4.08
C THR A 40 13.22 -6.87 3.70
N THR A 41 12.69 -7.84 4.44
CA THR A 41 12.71 -9.27 4.12
C THR A 41 11.30 -9.74 3.78
N ALA A 42 11.16 -10.97 3.26
CA ALA A 42 9.86 -11.54 2.95
C ALA A 42 8.98 -11.62 4.21
N GLU A 43 9.57 -11.99 5.34
CA GLU A 43 8.88 -12.05 6.63
C GLU A 43 8.35 -10.68 7.08
N LYS A 44 9.21 -9.65 7.11
CA LYS A 44 8.79 -8.29 7.50
C LYS A 44 7.73 -7.73 6.55
N HIS A 45 7.86 -8.00 5.25
CA HIS A 45 6.89 -7.56 4.27
C HIS A 45 5.56 -8.29 4.41
N GLY A 46 5.56 -9.60 4.65
CA GLY A 46 4.36 -10.38 4.93
C GLY A 46 3.62 -9.90 6.19
N ASN A 47 4.36 -9.62 7.27
CA ASN A 47 3.78 -9.03 8.48
C ASN A 47 3.11 -7.68 8.22
N PHE A 48 3.70 -6.85 7.35
CA PHE A 48 3.04 -5.64 6.86
C PHE A 48 1.76 -5.97 6.07
N LEU A 49 1.76 -6.95 5.17
CA LEU A 49 0.57 -7.33 4.41
C LEU A 49 -0.57 -7.81 5.32
N TYR A 50 -0.30 -8.56 6.38
CA TYR A 50 -1.31 -8.94 7.39
C TYR A 50 -1.93 -7.73 8.12
N SER A 51 -1.25 -6.58 8.13
CA SER A 51 -1.81 -5.35 8.69
C SER A 51 -2.84 -4.69 7.79
N LEU A 52 -2.85 -5.03 6.48
CA LEU A 52 -3.77 -4.46 5.51
C LEU A 52 -5.17 -5.02 5.67
N TRP A 53 -6.16 -4.13 5.57
CA TRP A 53 -7.57 -4.51 5.68
C TRP A 53 -7.98 -5.60 4.69
N GLY A 54 -7.54 -5.49 3.43
CA GLY A 54 -7.86 -6.46 2.39
C GLY A 54 -7.38 -7.88 2.71
N ALA A 55 -6.18 -8.02 3.29
CA ALA A 55 -5.64 -9.33 3.67
C ALA A 55 -6.43 -9.94 4.84
N ARG A 56 -6.78 -9.12 5.85
CA ARG A 56 -7.60 -9.57 6.98
C ARG A 56 -9.00 -9.99 6.56
N ALA A 57 -9.65 -9.19 5.73
CA ALA A 57 -10.99 -9.49 5.22
C ALA A 57 -10.98 -10.76 4.35
N TYR A 58 -9.97 -10.94 3.50
CA TYR A 58 -9.80 -12.19 2.73
C TYR A 58 -9.68 -13.41 3.64
N LYS A 59 -8.80 -13.35 4.64
CA LYS A 59 -8.55 -14.46 5.58
C LYS A 59 -9.80 -14.83 6.39
N ASN A 60 -10.62 -13.85 6.74
CA ASN A 60 -11.89 -14.10 7.44
C ASN A 60 -12.87 -14.88 6.56
N ASP A 61 -12.94 -14.57 5.26
CA ASP A 61 -13.82 -15.26 4.32
C ASP A 61 -13.26 -16.62 3.87
N HIS A 62 -11.93 -16.80 3.94
CA HIS A 62 -11.20 -18.01 3.52
C HIS A 62 -10.23 -18.46 4.64
N PRO A 63 -10.74 -18.99 5.77
CA PRO A 63 -9.93 -19.27 6.96
C PRO A 63 -8.85 -20.34 6.73
N ASP A 64 -9.07 -21.25 5.79
CA ASP A 64 -8.14 -22.33 5.46
C ASP A 64 -7.05 -21.92 4.46
N GLU A 65 -7.20 -20.74 3.83
CA GLU A 65 -6.24 -20.21 2.87
C GLU A 65 -5.35 -19.14 3.51
N ASP A 66 -4.08 -19.09 3.13
CA ASP A 66 -3.17 -18.04 3.57
C ASP A 66 -2.37 -17.46 2.41
N ILE A 67 -3.03 -16.52 1.71
CA ILE A 67 -2.43 -15.82 0.58
C ILE A 67 -1.17 -15.04 0.96
N VAL A 68 -1.03 -14.60 2.22
CA VAL A 68 0.15 -13.85 2.65
C VAL A 68 1.34 -14.80 2.81
N GLU A 69 1.14 -16.00 3.35
CA GLU A 69 2.19 -17.03 3.35
C GLU A 69 2.59 -17.45 1.94
N ASP A 70 1.64 -17.60 1.03
CA ASP A 70 1.94 -17.90 -0.38
C ASP A 70 2.79 -16.80 -1.02
N VAL A 71 2.47 -15.53 -0.77
CA VAL A 71 3.26 -14.39 -1.24
C VAL A 71 4.67 -14.41 -0.64
N LYS A 72 4.80 -14.66 0.68
CA LYS A 72 6.12 -14.76 1.34
C LYS A 72 6.99 -15.83 0.70
N LYS A 73 6.42 -17.01 0.44
CA LYS A 73 7.11 -18.13 -0.21
C LYS A 73 7.58 -17.74 -1.62
N GLN A 74 6.72 -17.15 -2.42
CA GLN A 74 7.07 -16.71 -3.78
C GLN A 74 8.17 -15.64 -3.77
N ILE A 75 8.14 -14.69 -2.83
CA ILE A 75 9.20 -13.70 -2.67
C ILE A 75 10.53 -14.39 -2.39
N ASN A 76 10.58 -15.32 -1.42
CA ASN A 76 11.80 -16.05 -1.09
C ASN A 76 12.34 -16.86 -2.27
N GLU A 77 11.48 -17.58 -3.00
CA GLU A 77 11.89 -18.34 -4.18
C GLU A 77 12.51 -17.46 -5.26
N VAL A 78 12.00 -16.24 -5.45
CA VAL A 78 12.56 -15.27 -6.41
C VAL A 78 13.91 -14.74 -5.92
N LEU A 79 14.04 -14.42 -4.63
CA LEU A 79 15.28 -13.90 -4.05
C LEU A 79 16.41 -14.94 -4.08
N GLU A 80 16.09 -16.20 -3.76
CA GLU A 80 17.03 -17.32 -3.87
C GLU A 80 17.54 -17.50 -5.30
N LYS A 81 16.65 -17.46 -6.29
CA LYS A 81 17.02 -17.55 -7.71
C LYS A 81 17.91 -16.41 -8.17
N GLN A 82 17.78 -15.22 -7.58
CA GLN A 82 18.60 -14.06 -7.93
C GLN A 82 19.97 -14.05 -7.25
N GLY A 83 20.18 -14.86 -6.21
CA GLY A 83 21.46 -14.94 -5.49
C GLY A 83 21.85 -13.66 -4.72
N ASN A 84 20.92 -12.71 -4.56
CA ASN A 84 21.18 -11.38 -3.98
C ASN A 84 20.92 -11.30 -2.46
N GLY A 85 20.81 -12.45 -1.79
CA GLY A 85 20.42 -12.54 -0.37
C GLY A 85 18.91 -12.43 -0.16
N MET A 86 18.50 -12.29 1.10
CA MET A 86 17.09 -12.34 1.53
C MET A 86 16.45 -10.95 1.74
N GLU A 87 17.20 -9.88 1.46
CA GLU A 87 16.72 -8.51 1.57
C GLU A 87 16.35 -7.93 0.21
N PHE A 88 15.29 -7.14 0.17
CA PHE A 88 14.87 -6.39 -1.00
C PHE A 88 14.35 -5.00 -0.62
N THR A 89 14.32 -4.11 -1.61
CA THR A 89 13.79 -2.75 -1.44
C THR A 89 12.37 -2.69 -1.96
N VAL A 90 11.43 -2.27 -1.11
CA VAL A 90 10.06 -1.94 -1.51
C VAL A 90 9.96 -0.43 -1.67
N ASN A 91 9.34 0.02 -2.75
CA ASN A 91 9.10 1.43 -3.04
C ASN A 91 7.59 1.71 -3.03
N TRP A 92 7.18 2.71 -2.26
CA TRP A 92 5.81 3.22 -2.20
C TRP A 92 5.77 4.61 -2.80
N ASN A 93 4.88 4.84 -3.75
CA ASN A 93 4.60 6.18 -4.24
C ASN A 93 3.68 6.88 -3.23
N LEU A 94 4.09 8.05 -2.78
CA LEU A 94 3.33 8.89 -1.88
C LEU A 94 2.74 10.07 -2.65
N PHE A 95 1.64 10.59 -2.16
CA PHE A 95 1.09 11.88 -2.60
C PHE A 95 0.80 12.73 -1.37
N ILE A 96 0.97 14.04 -1.50
CA ILE A 96 0.60 15.00 -0.46
C ILE A 96 -0.22 16.11 -1.11
N LEU A 97 -1.38 16.39 -0.52
CA LEU A 97 -2.21 17.55 -0.81
C LEU A 97 -1.96 18.60 0.27
N MET A 98 -1.47 19.78 -0.12
CA MET A 98 -1.11 20.84 0.81
C MET A 98 -1.90 22.10 0.48
N GLY A 99 -2.47 22.74 1.50
CA GLY A 99 -3.14 24.03 1.36
C GLY A 99 -2.91 24.86 2.62
N HIS A 100 -2.89 26.17 2.45
CA HIS A 100 -2.83 27.09 3.59
C HIS A 100 -4.22 27.24 4.17
N LYS A 101 -4.38 26.82 5.44
CA LYS A 101 -5.57 27.15 6.21
C LYS A 101 -5.64 28.68 6.35
N PRO A 102 -6.76 29.33 5.99
CA PRO A 102 -6.90 30.77 6.18
C PRO A 102 -6.71 31.13 7.65
N MET A 103 -5.85 32.11 7.93
CA MET A 103 -5.88 32.78 9.22
C MET A 103 -7.15 33.62 9.24
N LYS A 104 -7.99 33.43 10.25
CA LYS A 104 -9.16 34.29 10.46
C LYS A 104 -8.74 35.75 10.59
#